data_AF-A0A2W5ZKB0-F1
#
_entry.id   AF-A0A2W5ZKB0-F1
#
_cell.length_a   1.000
_cell.length_b   1.000
_cell.length_c   1.000
_cell.angle_alpha   90.00
_cell.angle_beta   90.00
_cell.angle_gamma   90.00
#
_symmetry.space_group_name_H-M   'P 1'
#
loop_
_entity.id
_entity.type
_entity.pdbx_description
1 polymer ?
#
loop_
_entity_poly.entity_id
_entity_poly.type
_entity_poly.pdbx_seq_one_letter_code
_entity_poly.pdbx_strand_id
1 'polypeptide(L)'
;LRATQFHEAILMVGRQMARLPLIPLPAGFQVQPVDAGEVAARLAELALSAPAGLVPDLAGPRVYTARELLRGYLRATGRRRPAIPIWLPGRAARAFRAGANLAPQRAVGRRTWEAFLAERVSS
;
A
#
# COMPACT_ATOMS: atom_id res chain seq x y z
N LEU A 1 1.89 2.36 -18.18
CA LEU A 1 2.37 1.77 -16.91
C LEU A 1 1.22 1.76 -15.91
N ARG A 2 0.91 0.62 -15.30
CA ARG A 2 -0.01 0.54 -14.16
C ARG A 2 0.80 0.28 -12.89
N ALA A 3 0.43 0.97 -11.82
CA ALA A 3 1.04 0.84 -10.51
C ALA A 3 0.01 0.40 -9.46
N THR A 4 0.45 -0.29 -8.41
CA THR A 4 -0.38 -0.54 -7.22
C THR A 4 -0.48 0.71 -6.34
N GLN A 5 -1.15 0.61 -5.19
CA GLN A 5 -1.42 1.75 -4.31
C GLN A 5 -0.11 2.38 -3.81
N PHE A 6 -0.03 3.71 -3.75
CA PHE A 6 1.17 4.37 -3.21
C PHE A 6 1.24 4.30 -1.70
N HIS A 7 2.46 4.21 -1.15
CA HIS A 7 2.70 4.29 0.30
C HIS A 7 2.07 5.55 0.92
N GLU A 8 2.09 6.69 0.23
CA GLU A 8 1.48 7.94 0.67
C GLU A 8 -0.03 7.84 0.88
N ALA A 9 -0.73 7.15 -0.04
CA ALA A 9 -2.17 6.95 0.08
C ALA A 9 -2.49 6.08 1.30
N ILE A 10 -1.69 5.04 1.55
CA ILE A 10 -1.83 4.19 2.74
C ILE A 10 -1.53 4.96 4.02
N LEU A 11 -0.52 5.83 4.00
CA LEU A 11 -0.18 6.69 5.14
C LEU A 11 -1.31 7.67 5.48
N MET A 12 -1.93 8.28 4.48
CA MET A 12 -3.09 9.16 4.67
C MET A 12 -4.24 8.43 5.38
N VAL A 13 -4.58 7.22 4.91
CA VAL A 13 -5.62 6.38 5.54
C VAL A 13 -5.22 6.00 6.97
N GLY A 14 -3.98 5.55 7.19
CA GLY A 14 -3.48 5.18 8.51
C GLY A 14 -3.54 6.34 9.51
N ARG A 15 -3.17 7.55 9.09
CA ARG A 15 -3.28 8.79 9.87
C ARG A 15 -4.71 9.08 10.29
N GLN A 16 -5.66 8.97 9.36
CA GLN A 16 -7.07 9.23 9.66
C GLN A 16 -7.65 8.18 10.60
N MET A 17 -7.35 6.90 10.36
CA MET A 17 -7.81 5.79 11.20
C MET A 17 -7.28 5.88 12.63
N ALA A 18 -6.02 6.29 12.82
CA ALA A 18 -5.41 6.41 14.14
C ALA A 18 -5.99 7.52 15.03
N ARG A 19 -6.87 8.38 14.49
CA ARG A 19 -7.65 9.36 15.27
C ARG A 19 -8.80 8.71 16.04
N LEU A 20 -9.24 7.51 15.64
CA LEU A 20 -10.30 6.78 16.31
C LEU A 20 -9.77 6.08 17.57
N PRO A 21 -10.58 5.99 18.65
CA PRO A 21 -10.20 5.24 19.85
C PRO A 21 -10.20 3.72 19.60
N LEU A 22 -11.02 3.27 18.65
CA LEU A 22 -11.13 1.88 18.18
C LEU A 22 -11.15 1.88 16.66
N ILE A 23 -10.23 1.15 16.03
CA ILE A 23 -10.01 1.23 14.58
C ILE A 23 -10.70 0.07 13.86
N PRO A 24 -11.76 0.31 13.07
CA PRO A 24 -12.33 -0.71 12.21
C PRO A 24 -11.39 -1.01 11.05
N LEU A 25 -11.09 -2.29 10.83
CA LEU A 25 -10.26 -2.74 9.72
C LEU A 25 -11.00 -3.74 8.84
N PRO A 26 -11.01 -3.55 7.51
CA PRO A 26 -11.67 -4.49 6.62
C PRO A 26 -10.97 -5.86 6.67
N ALA A 27 -11.72 -6.88 7.07
CA ALA A 27 -11.24 -8.24 7.19
C ALA A 27 -10.88 -8.82 5.81
N GLY A 28 -9.73 -9.49 5.73
CA GLY A 28 -9.24 -10.15 4.51
C GLY A 28 -8.70 -9.21 3.44
N PHE A 29 -8.63 -7.89 3.69
CA PHE A 29 -8.05 -6.97 2.71
C PHE A 29 -6.52 -7.03 2.75
N GLN A 30 -5.94 -7.12 1.57
CA GLN A 30 -4.51 -7.06 1.33
C GLN A 30 -4.18 -5.92 0.37
N VAL A 31 -2.98 -5.37 0.47
CA VAL A 31 -2.49 -4.23 -0.31
C VAL A 31 -1.02 -4.47 -0.60
N GLN A 32 -0.55 -4.08 -1.78
CA GLN A 32 0.86 -4.22 -2.17
C GLN A 32 1.42 -2.83 -2.52
N PRO A 33 1.71 -1.98 -1.52
CA PRO A 33 1.98 -0.58 -1.77
C PRO A 33 3.36 -0.35 -2.38
N VAL A 34 3.43 0.57 -3.35
CA VAL A 34 4.64 0.90 -4.11
C VAL A 34 5.10 2.33 -3.81
N ASP A 35 6.39 2.59 -3.95
CA ASP A 35 6.98 3.93 -3.79
C ASP A 35 6.72 4.78 -5.03
N ALA A 36 6.24 6.01 -4.82
CA ALA A 36 5.93 6.94 -5.89
C ALA A 36 7.18 7.38 -6.67
N GLY A 37 8.34 7.46 -6.02
CA GLY A 37 9.62 7.76 -6.65
C GLY A 37 10.07 6.64 -7.59
N GLU A 38 9.91 5.38 -7.19
CA GLU A 38 10.17 4.23 -8.07
C GLU A 38 9.27 4.23 -9.32
N VAL A 39 8.00 4.58 -9.15
CA VAL A 39 7.07 4.71 -10.28
C VAL A 39 7.45 5.88 -11.18
N ALA A 40 7.81 7.02 -10.61
CA ALA A 40 8.25 8.21 -11.37
C ALA A 40 9.52 7.92 -12.16
N ALA A 41 10.52 7.27 -11.55
CA ALA A 41 11.75 6.87 -12.23
C ALA A 41 11.43 5.95 -13.42
N ARG A 42 10.56 4.95 -13.23
CA ARG A 42 10.17 4.05 -14.31
C ARG A 42 9.40 4.75 -15.43
N LEU A 43 8.53 5.71 -15.10
CA LEU A 43 7.83 6.53 -16.10
C LEU A 43 8.81 7.40 -16.89
N ALA A 44 9.80 8.00 -16.24
CA ALA A 44 10.82 8.81 -16.89
C ALA A 44 11.68 7.96 -17.86
N GLU A 45 12.12 6.78 -17.43
CA GLU A 45 12.83 5.82 -18.29
C GLU A 45 12.03 5.48 -19.55
N LEU A 46 10.74 5.20 -19.41
CA LEU A 46 9.86 4.84 -20.51
C LEU A 46 9.61 6.01 -21.46
N ALA A 47 9.47 7.24 -20.93
CA ALA A 47 9.25 8.43 -21.73
C ALA A 47 10.49 8.83 -22.56
N LEU A 48 11.69 8.50 -22.08
CA LEU A 48 12.96 8.78 -22.75
C LEU A 48 13.43 7.66 -23.70
N SER A 49 12.75 6.51 -23.68
CA SER A 49 13.07 5.35 -24.51
C SER A 49 12.25 5.33 -25.81
N ALA A 50 12.63 4.46 -26.75
CA ALA A 50 11.80 4.16 -27.91
C ALA A 50 10.39 3.67 -27.49
N PRO A 51 9.35 3.92 -28.30
CA PRO A 51 7.98 3.52 -27.97
C PRO A 51 7.87 2.02 -27.63
N ALA A 52 7.50 1.72 -26.38
CA ALA A 52 7.50 0.35 -25.85
C ALA A 52 6.11 -0.32 -25.81
N GLY A 53 5.06 0.35 -26.31
CA GLY A 53 3.69 -0.16 -26.28
C GLY A 53 3.17 -0.40 -24.85
N LEU A 54 2.49 -1.52 -24.62
CA LEU A 54 2.02 -1.91 -23.29
C LEU A 54 3.19 -2.35 -22.40
N VAL A 55 3.50 -1.53 -21.42
CA VAL A 55 4.57 -1.79 -20.46
C VAL A 55 4.07 -2.57 -19.25
N PRO A 56 4.85 -3.52 -18.71
CA PRO A 56 4.45 -4.32 -17.56
C PRO A 56 4.17 -3.49 -16.29
N ASP A 57 3.26 -3.99 -15.45
CA ASP A 57 2.91 -3.37 -14.17
C ASP A 57 4.11 -3.27 -13.21
N LEU A 58 4.04 -2.25 -12.35
CA LEU A 58 4.97 -1.98 -11.26
C LEU A 58 4.24 -2.07 -9.92
N ALA A 59 4.55 -3.08 -9.13
CA ALA A 59 3.97 -3.25 -7.81
C ALA A 59 5.04 -3.23 -6.72
N GLY A 60 4.61 -2.89 -5.50
CA GLY A 60 5.46 -2.88 -4.32
C GLY A 60 6.12 -4.22 -4.04
N PRO A 61 7.22 -4.23 -3.27
CA PRO A 61 8.00 -5.45 -3.01
C PRO A 61 7.24 -6.52 -2.21
N ARG A 62 6.20 -6.11 -1.45
CA ARG A 62 5.53 -6.98 -0.49
C ARG A 62 4.04 -6.72 -0.42
N VAL A 63 3.28 -7.80 -0.29
CA VAL A 63 1.85 -7.77 0.05
C VAL A 63 1.70 -7.68 1.57
N TYR A 64 0.84 -6.77 2.04
CA TYR A 64 0.50 -6.58 3.44
C TYR A 64 -1.00 -6.71 3.64
N THR A 65 -1.40 -7.30 4.75
CA THR A 65 -2.76 -7.17 5.25
C THR A 65 -3.02 -5.75 5.73
N ALA A 66 -4.28 -5.30 5.71
CA ALA A 66 -4.67 -4.01 6.29
C ALA A 66 -4.22 -3.86 7.76
N ARG A 67 -4.18 -4.97 8.51
CA ARG A 67 -3.70 -5.03 9.90
C ARG A 67 -2.20 -4.80 10.01
N GLU A 68 -1.39 -5.38 9.13
CA GLU A 68 0.06 -5.16 9.12
C GLU A 68 0.40 -3.70 8.83
N LEU A 69 -0.25 -3.10 7.83
CA LEU A 69 -0.07 -1.69 7.48
C LEU A 69 -0.38 -0.76 8.65
N LEU A 70 -1.56 -0.96 9.29
CA LEU A 70 -1.96 -0.19 10.45
C LEU A 70 -0.98 -0.37 11.61
N ARG A 71 -0.60 -1.62 11.93
CA ARG A 71 0.35 -1.91 13.01
C ARG A 71 1.71 -1.29 12.74
N GLY A 72 2.20 -1.32 11.51
CA GLY A 72 3.44 -0.66 11.09
C GLY A 72 3.39 0.83 11.41
N TYR A 73 2.33 1.52 10.99
CA TYR A 73 2.15 2.94 11.26
C TYR A 73 2.02 3.26 12.75
N LEU A 74 1.22 2.50 13.50
CA LEU A 74 1.03 2.70 14.94
C LEU A 74 2.36 2.53 15.70
N ARG A 75 3.16 1.51 15.36
CA ARG A 75 4.49 1.31 15.95
C ARG A 75 5.43 2.47 15.60
N ALA A 76 5.52 2.84 14.33
CA ALA A 76 6.41 3.90 13.87
C ALA A 76 6.06 5.27 14.47
N THR A 77 4.81 5.49 14.86
CA THR A 77 4.35 6.74 15.51
C THR A 77 4.18 6.64 17.03
N GLY A 78 4.60 5.54 17.66
CA GLY A 78 4.50 5.34 19.11
C GLY A 78 3.06 5.27 19.64
N ARG A 79 2.06 5.02 18.79
CA ARG A 79 0.64 4.99 19.19
C ARG A 79 0.17 3.58 19.50
N ARG A 80 -0.71 3.46 20.50
CA ARG A 80 -1.43 2.22 20.84
C ARG A 80 -2.92 2.41 20.65
N ARG A 81 -3.48 1.72 19.65
CA ARG A 81 -4.92 1.70 19.33
C ARG A 81 -5.37 0.28 19.00
N PRO A 82 -6.44 -0.24 19.63
CA PRO A 82 -7.02 -1.53 19.26
C PRO A 82 -7.64 -1.45 17.86
N ALA A 83 -7.58 -2.57 17.14
CA ALA A 83 -8.18 -2.69 15.82
C ALA A 83 -9.12 -3.90 15.76
N ILE A 84 -10.36 -3.67 15.32
CA ILE A 84 -11.41 -4.69 15.19
C ILE A 84 -11.61 -5.04 13.72
N PRO A 85 -11.65 -6.33 13.36
CA PRO A 85 -11.99 -6.73 12.00
C PRO A 85 -13.47 -6.45 11.74
N ILE A 86 -13.77 -5.86 10.58
CA ILE A 86 -15.14 -5.67 10.09
C ILE A 86 -15.29 -6.32 8.71
N TRP A 87 -16.45 -6.93 8.49
CA TRP A 87 -16.78 -7.49 7.18
C TRP A 87 -17.47 -6.45 6.31
N LEU A 88 -16.85 -6.11 5.18
CA LEU A 88 -17.46 -5.21 4.20
C LEU A 88 -18.23 -6.02 3.13
N PRO A 89 -19.53 -5.76 2.94
CA PRO A 89 -20.31 -6.36 1.86
C PRO A 89 -20.00 -5.70 0.50
N GLY A 90 -20.53 -6.29 -0.58
CA GLY A 90 -20.46 -5.72 -1.93
C GLY A 90 -19.35 -6.27 -2.83
N ARG A 91 -19.51 -6.02 -4.14
CA ARG A 91 -18.62 -6.56 -5.19
C ARG A 91 -17.19 -6.01 -5.08
N ALA A 92 -17.04 -4.72 -4.81
CA ALA A 92 -15.73 -4.09 -4.63
C ALA A 92 -14.95 -4.72 -3.46
N ALA A 93 -15.60 -4.92 -2.30
CA ALA A 93 -14.96 -5.55 -1.15
C ALA A 93 -14.58 -7.01 -1.42
N ARG A 94 -15.40 -7.74 -2.20
CA ARG A 94 -15.06 -9.09 -2.66
C ARG A 94 -13.83 -9.08 -3.58
N ALA A 95 -13.74 -8.14 -4.52
CA ALA A 95 -12.59 -8.02 -5.42
C ALA A 95 -11.29 -7.70 -4.67
N PHE A 96 -11.33 -6.81 -3.67
CA PHE A 96 -10.20 -6.55 -2.78
C PHE A 96 -9.76 -7.79 -2.00
N ARG A 97 -10.70 -8.54 -1.42
CA ARG A 97 -10.38 -9.81 -0.75
C ARG A 97 -9.84 -10.88 -1.70
N ALA A 98 -10.23 -10.83 -2.97
CA ALA A 98 -9.70 -11.68 -4.02
C ALA A 98 -8.35 -11.19 -4.58
N GLY A 99 -7.80 -10.08 -4.07
CA GLY A 99 -6.50 -9.56 -4.48
C GLY A 99 -6.49 -8.81 -5.81
N ALA A 100 -7.63 -8.34 -6.31
CA ALA A 100 -7.71 -7.60 -7.59
C ALA A 100 -6.88 -6.29 -7.61
N ASN A 101 -6.47 -5.82 -6.43
CA ASN A 101 -5.60 -4.65 -6.24
C ASN A 101 -4.12 -5.00 -6.09
N LEU A 102 -3.76 -6.28 -6.16
CA LEU A 102 -2.39 -6.80 -6.03
C LEU A 102 -1.84 -7.18 -7.40
N ALA A 103 -0.51 -7.23 -7.51
CA ALA A 103 0.21 -7.81 -8.63
C ALA A 103 1.51 -8.49 -8.11
N PRO A 104 1.40 -9.62 -7.39
CA PRO A 104 2.54 -10.26 -6.72
C PRO A 104 3.60 -10.76 -7.70
N GLN A 105 3.21 -11.15 -8.92
CA GLN A 105 4.13 -11.56 -9.99
C GLN A 105 4.94 -10.37 -10.55
N ARG A 106 4.62 -9.15 -10.13
CA ARG A 106 5.24 -7.88 -10.58
C ARG A 106 5.74 -7.06 -9.39
N ALA A 107 6.12 -7.72 -8.29
CA ALA A 107 6.72 -7.14 -7.09
C ALA A 107 8.17 -6.66 -7.33
N VAL A 108 8.34 -5.76 -8.30
CA VAL A 108 9.67 -5.26 -8.72
C VAL A 108 10.03 -3.93 -8.08
N GLY A 109 9.09 -3.28 -7.38
CA GLY A 109 9.41 -2.18 -6.48
C GLY A 109 10.31 -2.66 -5.34
N ARG A 110 11.14 -1.77 -4.77
CA ARG A 110 12.21 -2.13 -3.82
C ARG A 110 11.89 -1.65 -2.42
N ARG A 111 11.28 -0.48 -2.28
CA ARG A 111 11.02 0.14 -0.99
C ARG A 111 9.81 -0.47 -0.28
N THR A 112 10.05 -0.98 0.92
CA THR A 112 9.02 -1.56 1.80
C THR A 112 8.24 -0.49 2.57
N TRP A 113 7.12 -0.89 3.17
CA TRP A 113 6.30 -0.02 4.00
C TRP A 113 7.05 0.46 5.25
N GLU A 114 7.81 -0.44 5.88
CA GLU A 114 8.61 -0.13 7.06
C GLU A 114 9.71 0.89 6.75
N ALA A 115 10.43 0.72 5.63
CA ALA A 115 11.44 1.67 5.19
C ALA A 115 10.84 3.04 4.88
N PHE A 116 9.70 3.07 4.19
CA PHE A 116 8.95 4.30 3.94
C PHE A 116 8.54 5.01 5.25
N LEU A 117 8.04 4.27 6.24
CA LEU A 117 7.65 4.85 7.54
C LEU A 117 8.85 5.38 8.32
N ALA A 118 9.98 4.66 8.32
CA ALA A 118 11.19 5.06 9.05
C ALA A 118 11.70 6.44 8.63
N GLU A 119 11.53 6.82 7.37
CA GLU A 119 11.96 8.15 6.88
C GLU A 119 10.91 9.25 7.05
N ARG A 120 9.63 8.90 7.21
CA ARG A 120 8.51 9.87 7.14
C ARG A 120 7.84 10.16 8.47
N VAL A 121 7.96 9.29 9.45
CA VAL A 121 7.22 9.41 10.73
C VAL A 121 8.06 9.13 11.97
N SER A 122 9.30 8.65 11.82
CA SER A 122 10.22 8.54 12.94
C SER A 122 10.66 9.93 13.38
N SER A 123 10.29 10.30 14.62
CA SER A 123 10.87 11.42 15.36
C SER A 123 12.24 11.07 15.90
#